data_AF-D0NE74-F1
#
_entry.id   AF-D0NE74-F1
#
_cell.length_a   1.000
_cell.length_b   1.000
_cell.length_c   1.000
_cell.angle_alpha   90.00
_cell.angle_beta   90.00
_cell.angle_gamma   90.00
#
_symmetry.space_group_name_H-M   'P 1'
#
loop_
_entity.id
_entity.type
_entity.pdbx_description
1 polymer ?
#
loop_
_entity_poly.entity_id
_entity_poly.type
_entity_poly.pdbx_seq_one_letter_code
_entity_poly.pdbx_strand_id
1 'polypeptide(L)'
;MVPAHCCKREFPSDYVKEALNAVEFATYERFLKDKDWRSLDLNSDRDYANAVRQNHAVQCPGCGVGVQKITGCNHMTCFNSHQFCFLCTRKWKTCACET
;
A
#
# COMPACT_ATOMS: atom_id res chain seq x y z
N MET A 1 12.83 7.71 -2.26
CA MET A 1 11.61 8.28 -1.66
C MET A 1 11.43 7.72 -0.26
N VAL A 2 10.80 8.48 0.63
CA VAL A 2 10.70 8.21 2.07
C VAL A 2 9.25 8.03 2.46
N PRO A 3 8.85 6.88 3.03
CA PRO A 3 7.47 6.64 3.44
C PRO A 3 7.13 7.43 4.71
N ALA A 4 6.11 8.27 4.66
CA ALA A 4 5.53 8.93 5.81
C ALA A 4 4.16 8.34 6.15
N HIS A 5 4.15 7.44 7.13
CA HIS A 5 2.96 6.72 7.59
C HIS A 5 1.85 7.64 8.12
N CYS A 6 2.22 8.74 8.78
CA CYS A 6 1.24 9.68 9.37
C CYS A 6 0.27 10.28 8.34
N CYS A 7 0.73 10.45 7.09
CA CYS A 7 -0.07 11.02 6.00
C CYS A 7 -0.19 10.07 4.79
N LYS A 8 0.34 8.84 4.89
CA LYS A 8 0.38 7.84 3.82
C LYS A 8 0.96 8.38 2.52
N ARG A 9 2.02 9.18 2.58
CA ARG A 9 2.69 9.79 1.42
C ARG A 9 4.15 9.43 1.34
N GLU A 10 4.70 9.57 0.16
CA GLU A 10 6.14 9.51 -0.09
C GLU A 10 6.72 10.92 -0.20
N PHE A 11 7.88 11.12 0.40
CA PHE A 11 8.65 12.36 0.28
C PHE A 11 9.98 12.12 -0.45
N PRO A 12 10.54 13.14 -1.11
CA PRO A 12 11.91 13.09 -1.63
C PRO A 12 12.91 12.75 -0.50
N SER A 13 13.88 11.88 -0.80
CA SER A 13 14.96 11.55 0.14
C SER A 13 15.93 12.70 0.38
N ASP A 14 15.94 13.70 -0.52
CA ASP A 14 16.82 14.87 -0.42
C ASP A 14 16.54 15.68 0.84
N TYR A 15 15.27 15.78 1.27
CA TYR A 15 14.91 16.44 2.53
C TYR A 15 15.53 15.75 3.75
N VAL A 16 15.66 14.43 3.73
CA VAL A 16 16.31 13.67 4.81
C VAL A 16 17.83 13.83 4.75
N LYS A 17 18.39 13.89 3.54
CA LYS A 17 19.82 14.12 3.31
C LYS A 17 20.27 15.51 3.76
N GLU A 18 19.44 16.53 3.57
CA GLU A 18 19.69 17.89 4.05
C GLU A 18 19.60 18.01 5.57
N ALA A 19 18.75 17.20 6.22
CA ALA A 19 18.51 17.25 7.67
C ALA A 19 19.50 16.42 8.50
N LEU A 20 20.15 15.40 7.91
CA LEU A 20 21.05 14.48 8.61
C LEU A 20 22.51 14.68 8.20
N ASN A 21 23.44 14.33 9.09
CA ASN A 21 24.85 14.26 8.70
C ASN A 21 25.16 12.96 7.90
N ALA A 22 26.35 12.86 7.33
CA ALA A 22 26.71 11.75 6.44
C ALA A 22 26.64 10.36 7.10
N VAL A 23 26.97 10.26 8.40
CA VAL A 23 26.96 8.98 9.14
C VAL A 23 25.53 8.56 9.48
N GLU A 24 24.71 9.53 9.91
CA GLU A 24 23.29 9.32 10.18
C GLU A 24 22.53 8.94 8.91
N PHE A 25 22.83 9.62 7.79
CA PHE A 25 22.21 9.32 6.51
C PHE A 25 22.55 7.91 6.01
N ALA A 26 23.80 7.46 6.14
CA ALA A 26 24.19 6.10 5.79
C ALA A 26 23.44 5.05 6.65
N THR A 27 23.24 5.34 7.93
CA THR A 27 22.47 4.48 8.84
C THR A 27 21.00 4.44 8.44
N TYR A 28 20.43 5.60 8.10
CA TYR A 28 19.06 5.74 7.63
C TYR A 28 18.81 4.98 6.33
N GLU A 29 19.71 5.09 5.35
CA GLU A 29 19.61 4.34 4.09
C GLU A 29 19.64 2.83 4.30
N ARG A 30 20.47 2.33 5.24
CA ARG A 30 20.49 0.92 5.61
C ARG A 30 19.12 0.49 6.15
N PHE A 31 18.55 1.24 7.09
CA PHE A 31 17.24 0.93 7.64
C PHE A 31 16.10 0.98 6.61
N LEU A 32 16.18 1.89 5.63
CA LEU A 32 15.22 1.89 4.53
C LEU A 32 15.31 0.64 3.65
N LYS A 33 16.53 0.15 3.37
CA LYS A 33 16.75 -1.07 2.58
C LYS A 33 16.31 -2.34 3.31
N ASP A 34 16.52 -2.39 4.63
CA ASP A 34 16.17 -3.53 5.46
C ASP A 34 14.66 -3.58 5.79
N LYS A 35 13.91 -2.52 5.47
CA LYS A 35 12.48 -2.43 5.78
C LYS A 35 11.67 -3.40 4.92
N ASP A 36 10.84 -4.22 5.58
CA ASP A 36 9.91 -5.11 4.87
C ASP A 36 8.92 -4.27 4.04
N TRP A 37 8.89 -4.53 2.73
CA TRP A 37 7.98 -3.88 1.78
C TRP A 37 6.51 -4.01 2.17
N ARG A 38 6.14 -5.06 2.92
CA ARG A 38 4.77 -5.30 3.43
C ARG A 38 4.32 -4.27 4.46
N SER A 39 5.26 -3.59 5.10
CA SER A 39 4.99 -2.53 6.08
C SER A 39 4.60 -1.19 5.45
N LEU A 40 4.61 -1.10 4.12
CA LEU A 40 4.20 0.11 3.41
C LEU A 40 2.67 0.16 3.36
N ASP A 41 2.09 1.13 4.06
CA ASP A 41 0.67 1.47 4.10
C ASP A 41 0.36 2.77 3.31
N LEU A 42 1.26 3.10 2.40
CA LEU A 42 1.22 4.32 1.60
C LEU A 42 0.01 4.34 0.65
N ASN A 43 -0.47 5.54 0.37
CA ASN A 43 -1.40 5.73 -0.74
C ASN A 43 -0.65 5.43 -2.03
N SER A 44 -1.19 4.50 -2.81
CA SER A 44 -0.62 4.19 -4.11
C SER A 44 -0.65 5.41 -5.02
N ASP A 45 0.38 5.57 -5.82
CA ASP A 45 0.42 6.61 -6.83
C ASP A 45 -0.63 6.37 -7.93
N ARG A 46 -0.84 7.40 -8.75
CA ARG A 46 -1.85 7.38 -9.83
C ARG A 46 -1.55 6.26 -10.84
N ASP A 47 -0.28 6.02 -11.12
CA ASP A 47 0.14 5.08 -12.16
C ASP A 47 -0.05 3.64 -11.71
N TYR A 48 0.23 3.33 -10.44
CA TYR A 48 -0.11 2.06 -9.83
C TYR A 48 -1.64 1.84 -9.80
N ALA A 49 -2.42 2.85 -9.37
CA ALA A 49 -3.88 2.74 -9.38
C ALA A 49 -4.43 2.47 -10.79
N ASN A 50 -3.82 3.06 -11.83
CA ASN A 50 -4.16 2.78 -13.22
C ASN A 50 -3.81 1.34 -13.61
N ALA A 51 -2.61 0.86 -13.28
CA ALA A 51 -2.18 -0.50 -13.57
C ALA A 51 -3.10 -1.54 -12.90
N VAL A 52 -3.50 -1.31 -11.64
CA VAL A 52 -4.44 -2.18 -10.92
C VAL A 52 -5.79 -2.25 -11.66
N ARG A 53 -6.33 -1.11 -12.08
CA ARG A 53 -7.59 -1.07 -12.85
C ARG A 53 -7.49 -1.78 -14.20
N GLN A 54 -6.38 -1.59 -14.93
CA GLN A 54 -6.14 -2.24 -16.22
C GLN A 54 -6.08 -3.77 -16.10
N ASN A 55 -5.63 -4.28 -14.95
CA ASN A 55 -5.57 -5.72 -14.67
C ASN A 55 -6.88 -6.28 -14.07
N HIS A 56 -7.99 -5.52 -14.09
CA HIS A 56 -9.26 -5.92 -13.46
C HIS A 56 -9.09 -6.29 -11.98
N ALA A 57 -8.14 -5.64 -11.30
CA ALA A 57 -7.88 -5.80 -9.88
C ALA A 57 -8.44 -4.60 -9.11
N VAL A 58 -8.51 -4.74 -7.78
CA VAL A 58 -8.98 -3.68 -6.88
C VAL A 58 -7.95 -3.42 -5.79
N GLN A 59 -7.87 -2.18 -5.31
CA GLN A 59 -6.93 -1.83 -4.25
C GLN A 59 -7.54 -2.13 -2.88
N CYS A 60 -6.72 -2.69 -1.99
CA CYS A 60 -7.11 -2.90 -0.60
C CYS A 60 -7.37 -1.54 0.08
N PRO A 61 -8.51 -1.35 0.78
CA PRO A 61 -8.83 -0.09 1.46
C PRO A 61 -7.90 0.21 2.66
N GLY A 62 -7.17 -0.79 3.16
CA GLY A 62 -6.27 -0.64 4.30
C GLY A 62 -4.87 -0.17 3.89
N CYS A 63 -4.23 -0.93 3.00
CA CYS A 63 -2.83 -0.75 2.62
C CYS A 63 -2.59 -0.37 1.15
N GLY A 64 -3.63 -0.28 0.31
CA GLY A 64 -3.50 0.18 -1.08
C GLY A 64 -2.98 -0.85 -2.09
N VAL A 65 -2.50 -2.03 -1.66
CA VAL A 65 -2.03 -3.07 -2.58
C VAL A 65 -3.14 -3.56 -3.51
N GLY A 66 -2.80 -3.77 -4.78
CA GLY A 66 -3.68 -4.36 -5.77
C GLY A 66 -3.93 -5.84 -5.50
N VAL A 67 -5.20 -6.23 -5.47
CA VAL A 67 -5.66 -7.60 -5.29
C VAL A 67 -6.51 -7.97 -6.49
N GLN A 68 -6.11 -9.03 -7.19
CA GLN A 68 -6.83 -9.56 -8.33
C GLN A 68 -7.64 -10.79 -7.91
N LYS A 69 -8.87 -10.89 -8.40
CA LYS A 69 -9.72 -12.06 -8.26
C LYS A 69 -9.48 -13.00 -9.45
N ILE A 70 -9.17 -14.26 -9.17
CA ILE A 70 -9.02 -15.28 -10.22
C ILE A 70 -10.41 -15.89 -10.51
N THR A 71 -11.08 -16.44 -9.49
CA THR A 71 -12.43 -17.01 -9.57
C THR A 71 -13.11 -17.00 -8.18
N GLY A 72 -14.43 -17.22 -8.10
CA GLY A 72 -15.14 -17.50 -6.84
C GLY A 72 -15.82 -16.30 -6.16
N CYS A 73 -15.76 -16.25 -4.83
CA CYS A 73 -16.50 -15.31 -3.96
C CYS A 73 -15.96 -13.87 -4.01
N ASN A 74 -16.80 -12.91 -3.62
CA ASN A 74 -16.40 -11.49 -3.47
C ASN A 74 -15.65 -11.19 -2.16
N HIS A 75 -15.48 -12.17 -1.27
CA HIS A 75 -14.64 -12.05 -0.07
C HIS A 75 -13.16 -12.16 -0.42
N MET A 76 -12.43 -11.04 -0.31
CA MET A 76 -11.00 -11.00 -0.57
C MET A 76 -10.22 -10.80 0.70
N THR A 77 -9.07 -11.45 0.79
CA THR A 77 -8.08 -11.25 1.85
C THR A 77 -6.78 -10.76 1.24
N CYS A 78 -6.35 -9.58 1.67
CA CYS A 78 -5.09 -8.97 1.28
C CYS A 78 -3.90 -9.73 1.90
N PHE A 79 -2.70 -9.56 1.33
CA PHE A 79 -1.44 -10.05 1.92
C PHE A 79 -1.24 -9.57 3.37
N ASN A 80 -1.65 -8.33 3.70
CA ASN A 80 -1.60 -7.78 5.06
C ASN A 80 -2.80 -8.23 5.94
N SER A 81 -3.44 -9.35 5.61
CA SER A 81 -4.57 -9.95 6.34
C SER A 81 -5.85 -9.10 6.43
N HIS A 82 -5.95 -8.00 5.68
CA HIS A 82 -7.17 -7.21 5.59
C HIS A 82 -8.24 -7.94 4.76
N GLN A 83 -9.45 -8.06 5.30
CA GLN A 83 -10.58 -8.68 4.62
C GLN A 83 -11.56 -7.62 4.12
N PHE A 84 -11.90 -7.69 2.83
CA PHE A 84 -12.77 -6.72 2.18
C PHE A 84 -13.59 -7.34 1.05
N CYS A 85 -14.63 -6.61 0.62
CA CYS A 85 -15.46 -6.99 -0.52
C CYS A 85 -14.80 -6.52 -1.82
N PHE A 86 -14.63 -7.41 -2.80
CA PHE A 86 -14.04 -7.08 -4.11
C PHE A 86 -14.86 -6.03 -4.87
N LEU A 87 -16.19 -6.04 -4.74
CA LEU A 87 -17.08 -5.15 -5.50
C LEU A 87 -17.04 -3.70 -5.02
N CYS A 88 -17.10 -3.51 -3.70
CA CYS A 88 -17.25 -2.18 -3.11
C CYS A 88 -16.04 -1.72 -2.31
N THR A 89 -14.99 -2.54 -2.18
CA THR A 89 -13.77 -2.28 -1.40
C THR A 89 -14.03 -1.92 0.07
N ARG A 90 -15.21 -2.23 0.61
CA ARG A 90 -15.52 -2.05 2.05
C ARG A 90 -15.03 -3.24 2.87
N LYS A 91 -14.83 -3.02 4.16
CA LYS A 91 -14.50 -4.08 5.13
C LYS A 91 -15.50 -5.24 5.00
N TRP A 92 -15.00 -6.47 5.06
CA TRP A 92 -15.85 -7.65 4.90
C TRP A 92 -16.99 -7.66 5.94
N LYS A 93 -18.18 -8.10 5.52
CA LYS A 93 -19.45 -8.08 6.29
C LYS A 93 -19.99 -6.71 6.69
N THR A 94 -19.43 -5.60 6.19
CA THR A 94 -20.02 -4.26 6.41
C THR A 94 -20.78 -3.72 5.21
N CYS A 95 -20.85 -4.49 4.12
CA CYS A 95 -21.58 -4.16 2.90
C CYS A 95 -22.72 -5.14 2.65
N ALA A 96 -23.81 -4.67 2.04
CA ALA A 96 -24.94 -5.48 1.59
C ALA A 96 -24.75 -6.00 0.13
N CYS A 97 -23.51 -6.13 -0.34
CA CYS A 97 -23.23 -6.65 -1.67
C CYS A 97 -23.54 -8.15 -1.71
N GLU A 98 -24.32 -8.57 -2.69
CA GLU A 98 -24.62 -9.99 -2.93
C GLU A 98 -23.35 -10.73 -3.38
N THR A 99 -23.23 -11.99 -2.94
CA THR A 99 -22.07 -12.87 -3.18
C THR A 99 -22.00 -13.38 -4.60
#